data_AF-A0A8T2X060-F1
#
_entry.id   AF-A0A8T2X060-F1
#
_cell.length_a   1.000
_cell.length_b   1.000
_cell.length_c   1.000
_cell.angle_alpha   90.00
_cell.angle_beta   90.00
_cell.angle_gamma   90.00
#
_symmetry.space_group_name_H-M   'P 1'
#
loop_
_entity.id
_entity.type
_entity.pdbx_description
1 polymer ?
#
loop_
_entity_poly.entity_id
_entity_poly.type
_entity_poly.pdbx_seq_one_letter_code
_entity_poly.pdbx_strand_id
1 'polypeptide(L)'
;MAISRLSFACRHGFHYSPSPFHCFQKVRKSHISINVYISQVNLDLFFVDGFCFIVFLQVRFSSVAAIETLFDQDNVIKDKNQNLGDPKALEWKKWSSKELGISNSTISRPTKKVLDGLKKNGYEVYLVGGCVRDLILKRTPKDFDIITSAELKEVVRAFPQCLIVGKRFPICHVHIGDTIVEVSSFSTTGPKFRVDLSNGISPPIDCDEKDYVRWKNCLRRDLTINGLMFDPYKRIVYDYVGGLEDIKKAKVRTVIPASTSFQEDCARILRAVRIAARLGFRFTRETAHFIKNLSRSLLRLDNQRIMMEMNYMLAYGSAEASLRILWKFGLLELLLPFQAAYFVRDGFKRRDKRSNMLLCLFSNLDKHLAPDRPCHNSLW
;
A
#
# COMPACT_ATOMS: atom_id res chain seq x y z
N MET A 1 -39.61 0.05 -52.51
CA MET A 1 -38.59 -0.80 -53.16
C MET A 1 -38.20 -1.89 -52.19
N ALA A 2 -38.82 -3.06 -52.36
CA ALA A 2 -38.15 -4.35 -52.62
C ALA A 2 -37.37 -4.87 -51.40
N ILE A 3 -37.93 -5.78 -50.58
CA ILE A 3 -37.97 -7.27 -50.77
C ILE A 3 -36.53 -7.81 -50.68
N SER A 4 -36.15 -8.71 -49.76
CA SER A 4 -36.69 -10.06 -49.44
C SER A 4 -36.15 -10.54 -48.07
N ARG A 5 -37.00 -10.94 -47.11
CA ARG A 5 -37.72 -12.25 -46.93
C ARG A 5 -36.84 -13.31 -46.22
N LEU A 6 -37.16 -13.64 -44.96
CA LEU A 6 -37.94 -14.81 -44.46
C LEU A 6 -37.01 -16.03 -44.22
N SER A 7 -37.02 -16.78 -43.09
CA SER A 7 -38.13 -17.61 -42.63
C SER A 7 -37.71 -18.58 -41.50
N PHE A 8 -38.65 -18.85 -40.55
CA PHE A 8 -38.96 -20.15 -39.87
C PHE A 8 -37.96 -20.75 -38.86
N ALA A 9 -38.35 -21.47 -37.79
CA ALA A 9 -39.62 -22.06 -37.36
C ALA A 9 -39.63 -22.31 -35.83
N CYS A 10 -40.82 -22.30 -35.24
CA CYS A 10 -41.13 -22.88 -33.93
C CYS A 10 -41.66 -24.32 -34.14
N ARG A 11 -41.25 -25.30 -33.31
CA ARG A 11 -41.91 -26.62 -33.19
C ARG A 11 -41.89 -27.13 -31.74
N HIS A 12 -43.09 -27.41 -31.21
CA HIS A 12 -43.56 -28.59 -30.45
C HIS A 12 -42.56 -29.23 -29.45
N GLY A 13 -42.83 -29.44 -28.16
CA GLY A 13 -44.08 -29.75 -27.46
C GLY A 13 -43.88 -31.08 -26.70
N PHE A 14 -43.90 -31.07 -25.36
CA PHE A 14 -44.13 -32.26 -24.52
C PHE A 14 -44.73 -31.85 -23.17
N HIS A 15 -45.84 -32.52 -22.83
CA HIS A 15 -46.64 -32.43 -21.60
C HIS A 15 -46.01 -33.23 -20.44
N TYR A 16 -46.23 -32.79 -19.19
CA TYR A 16 -46.91 -33.53 -18.08
C TYR A 16 -47.00 -32.66 -16.81
N SER A 17 -48.17 -32.69 -16.16
CA SER A 17 -48.62 -32.05 -14.90
C SER A 17 -48.47 -33.02 -13.69
N PRO A 18 -49.05 -32.81 -12.47
CA PRO A 18 -49.04 -31.68 -11.51
C PRO A 18 -48.69 -32.07 -10.03
N SER A 19 -48.06 -31.15 -9.25
CA SER A 19 -48.14 -30.92 -7.75
C SER A 19 -47.91 -32.13 -6.77
N PRO A 20 -47.80 -32.01 -5.40
CA PRO A 20 -48.22 -30.91 -4.51
C PRO A 20 -47.31 -30.53 -3.29
N PHE A 21 -47.65 -29.36 -2.70
CA PHE A 21 -47.47 -28.89 -1.30
C PHE A 21 -46.07 -28.84 -0.63
N HIS A 22 -45.58 -27.61 -0.35
CA HIS A 22 -45.68 -26.90 0.95
C HIS A 22 -44.52 -25.90 1.19
N CYS A 23 -44.93 -24.66 1.43
CA CYS A 23 -44.31 -23.55 2.18
C CYS A 23 -42.83 -23.63 2.61
N PHE A 24 -41.98 -22.75 2.05
CA PHE A 24 -40.90 -22.11 2.81
C PHE A 24 -40.65 -20.69 2.27
N GLN A 25 -40.70 -19.70 3.17
CA GLN A 25 -40.33 -18.30 2.91
C GLN A 25 -38.96 -18.23 2.22
N LYS A 26 -38.94 -17.76 0.97
CA LYS A 26 -37.69 -17.52 0.25
C LYS A 26 -37.20 -16.10 0.54
N VAL A 27 -36.40 -15.96 1.58
CA VAL A 27 -35.52 -14.81 1.82
C VAL A 27 -34.69 -14.59 0.55
N ARG A 28 -34.94 -13.52 -0.20
CA ARG A 28 -34.18 -13.21 -1.43
C ARG A 28 -32.77 -12.78 -1.04
N LYS A 29 -31.80 -13.67 -1.29
CA LYS A 29 -30.37 -13.37 -1.38
C LYS A 29 -30.15 -12.30 -2.46
N SER A 30 -29.71 -11.12 -2.07
CA SER A 30 -29.16 -10.11 -2.99
C SER A 30 -27.65 -10.36 -3.15
N HIS A 31 -27.28 -11.07 -4.22
CA HIS A 31 -25.90 -11.05 -4.71
C HIS A 31 -25.69 -9.73 -5.46
N ILE A 32 -24.82 -8.87 -4.91
CA ILE A 32 -24.26 -7.71 -5.59
C ILE A 32 -22.89 -8.14 -6.09
N SER A 33 -22.74 -8.22 -7.41
CA SER A 33 -21.44 -8.37 -8.07
C SER A 33 -21.12 -7.06 -8.75
N ILE A 34 -20.14 -6.34 -8.20
CA ILE A 34 -19.55 -5.14 -8.80
C ILE A 34 -18.37 -5.63 -9.64
N ASN A 35 -18.45 -5.49 -10.95
CA ASN A 35 -17.32 -5.75 -11.85
C ASN A 35 -16.65 -4.42 -12.20
N VAL A 36 -15.40 -4.26 -11.78
CA VAL A 36 -14.53 -3.14 -12.16
C VAL A 36 -13.78 -3.54 -13.43
N TYR A 37 -14.13 -2.92 -14.57
CA TYR A 37 -13.36 -3.03 -15.80
C TYR A 37 -12.66 -1.70 -16.10
N ILE A 38 -11.32 -1.72 -16.04
CA ILE A 38 -10.47 -0.63 -16.54
C ILE A 38 -10.02 -0.99 -17.95
N SER A 39 -10.76 -0.53 -18.96
CA SER A 39 -10.26 0.07 -20.21
C SER A 39 -11.35 0.13 -21.28
N GLN A 40 -11.59 1.34 -21.78
CA GLN A 40 -12.13 1.67 -23.10
C GLN A 40 -13.43 0.98 -23.57
N VAL A 41 -14.49 0.98 -22.77
CA VAL A 41 -15.88 1.12 -23.27
C VAL A 41 -16.69 1.83 -22.19
N ASN A 42 -17.38 2.92 -22.53
CA ASN A 42 -18.31 3.58 -21.59
C ASN A 42 -19.55 2.71 -21.38
N LEU A 43 -19.84 2.38 -20.13
CA LEU A 43 -21.07 1.69 -19.71
C LEU A 43 -21.54 2.33 -18.42
N ASP A 44 -22.61 3.13 -18.51
CA ASP A 44 -23.37 3.54 -17.34
C ASP A 44 -24.58 2.62 -17.19
N LEU A 45 -24.68 1.95 -16.04
CA LEU A 45 -25.88 1.23 -15.65
C LEU A 45 -26.81 2.17 -14.87
N PHE A 46 -28.04 2.34 -15.35
CA PHE A 46 -29.14 2.88 -14.56
C PHE A 46 -30.09 1.75 -14.17
N PHE A 47 -30.47 1.72 -12.90
CA PHE A 47 -31.52 0.83 -12.39
C PHE A 47 -32.80 1.64 -12.19
N VAL A 48 -33.86 1.29 -12.92
CA VAL A 48 -35.24 1.69 -12.62
C VAL A 48 -36.10 0.45 -12.74
N ASP A 49 -36.83 0.12 -11.67
CA ASP A 49 -37.84 -0.94 -11.59
C ASP A 49 -37.49 -2.30 -12.21
N GLY A 50 -36.27 -2.78 -11.96
CA GLY A 50 -35.92 -4.19 -12.12
C GLY A 50 -35.69 -4.68 -13.56
N PHE A 51 -35.65 -3.81 -14.57
CA PHE A 51 -35.25 -4.15 -15.94
C PHE A 51 -34.02 -3.36 -16.40
N CYS A 52 -33.10 -4.03 -17.10
CA CYS A 52 -31.89 -3.45 -17.66
C CYS A 52 -32.13 -3.00 -19.10
N PHE A 53 -31.95 -1.71 -19.39
CA PHE A 53 -31.98 -1.17 -20.75
C PHE A 53 -30.57 -0.69 -21.15
N ILE A 54 -30.10 -1.10 -22.33
CA ILE A 54 -28.82 -0.66 -22.92
C ILE A 54 -29.11 0.57 -23.77
N VAL A 55 -28.55 1.73 -23.41
CA VAL A 55 -28.60 2.94 -24.24
C VAL A 55 -27.17 3.43 -24.51
N PHE A 56 -26.80 3.52 -25.78
CA PHE A 56 -25.54 4.12 -26.20
C PHE A 56 -25.65 5.64 -26.19
N LEU A 57 -24.92 6.34 -25.32
CA LEU A 57 -24.72 7.78 -25.45
C LEU A 57 -23.23 8.12 -25.55
N GLN A 58 -22.88 8.72 -26.68
CA GLN A 58 -21.54 9.22 -26.99
C GLN A 58 -21.38 10.62 -26.38
N VAL A 59 -20.81 10.72 -25.17
CA VAL A 59 -20.52 12.04 -24.57
C VAL A 59 -19.15 12.52 -25.01
N ARG A 60 -19.12 13.60 -25.80
CA ARG A 60 -17.91 14.38 -26.10
C ARG A 60 -17.48 15.14 -24.85
N PHE A 61 -16.23 15.01 -24.44
CA PHE A 61 -15.65 15.87 -23.41
C PHE A 61 -15.42 17.28 -23.97
N SER A 62 -16.19 18.24 -23.49
CA SER A 62 -15.87 19.66 -23.60
C SER A 62 -15.09 20.10 -22.37
N SER A 63 -14.01 20.81 -22.62
CA SER A 63 -13.01 21.31 -21.69
C SER A 63 -13.53 22.34 -20.68
N VAL A 64 -12.79 22.40 -19.56
CA VAL A 64 -12.68 23.50 -18.56
C VAL A 64 -13.76 23.56 -17.47
N ALA A 65 -13.33 23.29 -16.24
CA ALA A 65 -13.79 24.03 -15.06
C ALA A 65 -12.55 24.39 -14.23
N ALA A 66 -12.43 25.69 -13.93
CA ALA A 66 -11.25 26.34 -13.41
C ALA A 66 -10.83 25.80 -12.03
N ILE A 67 -9.52 25.65 -11.86
CA ILE A 67 -8.89 25.43 -10.55
C ILE A 67 -8.90 26.78 -9.83
N GLU A 68 -9.89 27.04 -8.99
CA GLU A 68 -9.81 28.13 -8.04
C GLU A 68 -8.83 27.75 -6.92
N THR A 69 -7.63 28.32 -7.02
CA THR A 69 -6.68 28.45 -5.91
C THR A 69 -7.25 29.39 -4.85
N LEU A 70 -8.01 28.84 -3.90
CA LEU A 70 -8.20 29.47 -2.60
C LEU A 70 -7.11 28.98 -1.67
N PHE A 71 -5.97 29.67 -1.72
CA PHE A 71 -5.07 29.77 -0.58
C PHE A 71 -5.72 30.74 0.41
N ASP A 72 -6.01 30.25 1.61
CA ASP A 72 -6.02 31.14 2.77
C ASP A 72 -4.60 31.69 2.91
N GLN A 73 -4.42 32.97 2.62
CA GLN A 73 -3.19 33.71 2.82
C GLN A 73 -2.95 34.08 4.30
N ASP A 74 -3.84 33.69 5.21
CA ASP A 74 -3.68 33.96 6.64
C ASP A 74 -2.92 32.83 7.34
N ASN A 75 -1.60 32.87 7.14
CA ASN A 75 -0.50 32.45 8.03
C ASN A 75 0.84 32.31 7.27
N VAL A 76 0.96 32.99 6.13
CA VAL A 76 2.25 33.24 5.48
C VAL A 76 2.79 34.52 6.11
N ILE A 77 3.95 34.43 6.79
CA ILE A 77 4.67 35.52 7.48
C ILE A 77 4.21 35.80 8.93
N LYS A 78 4.62 34.93 9.86
CA LYS A 78 5.20 35.28 11.18
C LYS A 78 5.81 34.04 11.82
N ASP A 79 6.86 33.54 11.20
CA ASP A 79 7.88 32.68 11.83
C ASP A 79 9.18 32.89 11.04
N LYS A 80 9.63 34.15 10.96
CA LYS A 80 11.03 34.48 10.68
C LYS A 80 11.67 34.62 12.05
N ASN A 81 12.64 33.77 12.36
CA ASN A 81 13.31 33.55 13.66
C ASN A 81 12.73 32.42 14.53
N GLN A 82 12.41 31.28 13.92
CA GLN A 82 12.73 30.01 14.58
C GLN A 82 13.89 29.40 13.82
N ASN A 83 15.00 29.26 14.53
CA ASN A 83 16.24 28.65 14.09
C ASN A 83 16.00 27.62 12.98
N LEU A 84 16.55 27.88 11.78
CA LEU A 84 17.08 26.79 10.96
C LEU A 84 18.19 26.17 11.81
N GLY A 85 17.80 25.35 12.79
CA GLY A 85 18.72 24.46 13.44
C GLY A 85 19.27 23.60 12.32
N ASP A 86 20.60 23.53 12.24
CA ASP A 86 21.29 22.49 11.50
C ASP A 86 20.49 21.19 11.62
N PRO A 87 20.31 20.42 10.54
CA PRO A 87 19.67 19.12 10.63
C PRO A 87 20.50 18.31 11.62
N LYS A 88 20.02 18.26 12.87
CA LYS A 88 20.69 17.57 13.97
C LYS A 88 20.96 16.18 13.45
N ALA A 89 22.24 15.86 13.22
CA ALA A 89 22.62 14.63 12.54
C ALA A 89 21.88 13.48 13.24
N LEU A 90 21.09 12.74 12.47
CA LEU A 90 20.29 11.65 13.02
C LEU A 90 21.25 10.63 13.61
N GLU A 91 21.36 10.64 14.94
CA GLU A 91 22.21 9.69 15.66
C GLU A 91 21.70 8.27 15.40
N TRP A 92 22.61 7.39 15.02
CA TRP A 92 22.31 5.97 14.86
C TRP A 92 22.05 5.37 16.23
N LYS A 93 20.88 4.74 16.40
CA LYS A 93 20.46 4.20 17.70
C LYS A 93 20.23 2.71 17.62
N LYS A 94 20.73 2.02 18.65
CA LYS A 94 20.52 0.59 18.89
C LYS A 94 19.63 0.47 20.12
N TRP A 95 18.51 -0.23 19.97
CA TRP A 95 17.50 -0.40 21.02
C TRP A 95 17.39 -1.86 21.41
N SER A 96 17.17 -2.12 22.69
CA SER A 96 16.86 -3.48 23.13
C SER A 96 15.46 -3.87 22.67
N SER A 97 15.31 -5.05 22.08
CA SER A 97 13.99 -5.60 21.71
C SER A 97 13.02 -5.68 22.89
N LYS A 98 13.53 -5.89 24.12
CA LYS A 98 12.74 -5.91 25.34
C LYS A 98 12.11 -4.55 25.64
N GLU A 99 12.85 -3.46 25.46
CA GLU A 99 12.36 -2.09 25.65
C GLU A 99 11.25 -1.74 24.64
N LEU A 100 11.33 -2.32 23.45
CA LEU A 100 10.35 -2.13 22.38
C LEU A 100 9.19 -3.15 22.43
N GLY A 101 9.17 -4.05 23.42
CA GLY A 101 8.13 -5.07 23.57
C GLY A 101 8.14 -6.15 22.48
N ILE A 102 9.25 -6.31 21.76
CA ILE A 102 9.40 -7.32 20.71
C ILE A 102 9.89 -8.62 21.35
N SER A 103 9.21 -9.73 21.05
CA SER A 103 9.59 -11.06 21.49
C SER A 103 9.78 -11.98 20.30
N ASN A 104 10.79 -12.85 20.32
CA ASN A 104 10.96 -13.85 19.28
C ASN A 104 9.77 -14.82 19.19
N SER A 105 8.93 -14.91 20.22
CA SER A 105 7.72 -15.73 20.20
C SER A 105 6.73 -15.31 19.10
N THR A 106 6.68 -14.02 18.75
CA THR A 106 5.75 -13.48 17.73
C THR A 106 6.20 -13.75 16.30
N ILE A 107 7.46 -14.15 16.09
CA ILE A 107 7.96 -14.50 14.76
C ILE A 107 7.40 -15.87 14.37
N SER A 108 6.84 -15.94 13.15
CA SER A 108 6.23 -17.15 12.62
C SER A 108 7.21 -18.33 12.58
N ARG A 109 6.70 -19.57 12.73
CA ARG A 109 7.54 -20.78 12.65
C ARG A 109 8.25 -20.91 11.29
N PRO A 110 7.60 -20.67 10.13
CA PRO A 110 8.28 -20.64 8.84
C PRO A 110 9.45 -19.64 8.80
N THR A 111 9.21 -18.40 9.23
CA THR A 111 10.25 -17.36 9.25
C THR A 111 11.42 -17.73 10.16
N LYS A 112 11.16 -18.31 11.33
CA LYS A 112 12.22 -18.82 12.23
C LYS A 112 13.09 -19.88 11.57
N LYS A 113 12.50 -20.84 10.85
CA LYS A 113 13.28 -21.86 10.12
C LYS A 113 14.25 -21.25 9.12
N VAL A 114 13.81 -20.23 8.38
CA VAL A 114 14.67 -19.54 7.40
C VAL A 114 15.76 -18.73 8.09
N LEU A 115 15.42 -17.99 9.16
CA LEU A 115 16.40 -17.27 9.97
C LEU A 115 17.46 -18.22 10.54
N ASP A 116 17.04 -19.34 11.13
CA ASP A 116 17.94 -20.31 11.75
C ASP A 116 18.83 -21.02 10.73
N GLY A 117 18.26 -21.36 9.56
CA GLY A 117 19.02 -21.97 8.46
C GLY A 117 20.14 -21.07 7.96
N LEU A 118 19.84 -19.80 7.70
CA LEU A 118 20.84 -18.82 7.28
C LEU A 118 21.86 -18.54 8.40
N LYS A 119 21.39 -18.44 9.65
CA LYS A 119 22.27 -18.16 10.79
C LYS A 119 23.26 -19.30 11.05
N LYS A 120 22.82 -20.56 10.92
CA LYS A 120 23.68 -21.75 11.05
C LYS A 120 24.78 -21.80 10.00
N ASN A 121 24.52 -21.26 8.81
CA ASN A 121 25.51 -21.14 7.73
C ASN A 121 26.44 -19.92 7.90
N GLY A 122 26.39 -19.23 9.05
CA GLY A 122 27.29 -18.12 9.37
C GLY A 122 26.86 -16.74 8.85
N TYR A 123 25.70 -16.64 8.20
CA TYR A 123 25.23 -15.37 7.65
C TYR A 123 24.60 -14.46 8.70
N GLU A 124 24.69 -13.14 8.49
CA GLU A 124 23.90 -12.17 9.23
C GLU A 124 22.48 -12.14 8.67
N VAL A 125 21.48 -12.02 9.56
CA VAL A 125 20.06 -12.00 9.19
C VAL A 125 19.30 -10.98 10.03
N TYR A 126 18.38 -10.28 9.38
CA TYR A 126 17.56 -9.26 10.00
C TYR A 126 16.14 -9.35 9.50
N LEU A 127 15.18 -9.15 10.39
CA LEU A 127 13.81 -8.79 10.02
C LEU A 127 13.76 -7.30 9.72
N VAL A 128 13.03 -6.91 8.69
CA VAL A 128 13.02 -5.52 8.20
C VAL A 128 11.64 -5.06 7.75
N GLY A 129 11.47 -3.74 7.62
CA GLY A 129 10.29 -3.21 6.95
C GLY A 129 9.03 -3.19 7.81
N GLY A 130 7.92 -3.53 7.19
CA GLY A 130 6.60 -3.45 7.81
C GLY A 130 6.44 -4.35 9.03
N CYS A 131 7.12 -5.49 9.03
CA CYS A 131 7.02 -6.46 10.13
C CYS A 131 7.59 -5.90 11.44
N VAL A 132 8.77 -5.27 11.39
CA VAL A 132 9.41 -4.69 12.59
C VAL A 132 8.56 -3.57 13.18
N ARG A 133 8.05 -2.68 12.33
CA ARG A 133 7.12 -1.61 12.71
C ARG A 133 5.87 -2.16 13.37
N ASP A 134 5.24 -3.16 12.77
CA ASP A 134 3.99 -3.72 13.28
C ASP A 134 4.22 -4.44 14.61
N LEU A 135 5.34 -5.13 14.78
CA LEU A 135 5.76 -5.71 16.06
C LEU A 135 5.91 -4.65 17.16
N ILE A 136 6.58 -3.53 16.88
CA ILE A 136 6.75 -2.41 17.83
C ILE A 136 5.39 -1.82 18.22
N LEU A 137 4.47 -1.72 17.25
CA LEU A 137 3.10 -1.25 17.46
C LEU A 137 2.18 -2.30 18.10
N LYS A 138 2.70 -3.49 18.46
CA LYS A 138 1.93 -4.63 18.98
C LYS A 138 0.78 -5.04 18.06
N ARG A 139 0.99 -4.92 16.75
CA ARG A 139 0.07 -5.36 15.69
C ARG A 139 0.61 -6.63 15.05
N THR A 140 -0.28 -7.44 14.47
CA THR A 140 0.10 -8.61 13.70
C THR A 140 0.73 -8.18 12.36
N PRO A 141 1.98 -8.56 12.07
CA PRO A 141 2.58 -8.36 10.75
C PRO A 141 1.80 -9.13 9.68
N LYS A 142 1.65 -8.54 8.49
CA LYS A 142 1.08 -9.22 7.32
C LYS A 142 2.05 -10.29 6.77
N ASP A 143 3.31 -9.92 6.68
CA ASP A 143 4.43 -10.68 6.12
C ASP A 143 5.67 -10.45 7.00
N PHE A 144 6.67 -11.32 6.85
CA PHE A 144 7.97 -11.18 7.50
C PHE A 144 9.06 -11.18 6.42
N ASP A 145 9.64 -10.02 6.18
CA ASP A 145 10.73 -9.85 5.23
C ASP A 145 12.07 -10.05 5.93
N ILE A 146 12.90 -10.92 5.37
CA ILE A 146 14.26 -11.15 5.84
C ILE A 146 15.25 -10.45 4.91
N ILE A 147 16.27 -9.82 5.47
CA ILE A 147 17.48 -9.44 4.74
C ILE A 147 18.69 -10.15 5.34
N THR A 148 19.62 -10.56 4.48
CA THR A 148 20.81 -11.32 4.87
C THR A 148 22.08 -10.82 4.19
N SER A 149 23.23 -11.13 4.81
CA SER A 149 24.56 -10.99 4.19
C SER A 149 24.86 -12.05 3.14
N ALA A 150 24.08 -13.14 3.07
CA ALA A 150 24.22 -14.13 2.01
C ALA A 150 23.87 -13.54 0.64
N GLU A 151 24.56 -13.95 -0.41
CA GLU A 151 24.16 -13.74 -1.79
C GLU A 151 22.89 -14.54 -2.11
N LEU A 152 22.06 -14.09 -3.06
CA LEU A 152 20.83 -14.82 -3.41
C LEU A 152 21.10 -16.26 -3.85
N LYS A 153 22.20 -16.49 -4.57
CA LYS A 153 22.63 -17.85 -4.97
C LYS A 153 23.03 -18.72 -3.78
N GLU A 154 23.48 -18.13 -2.67
CA GLU A 154 23.78 -18.86 -1.43
C GLU A 154 22.50 -19.19 -0.68
N VAL A 155 21.52 -18.27 -0.66
CA VAL A 155 20.19 -18.54 -0.11
C VAL A 155 19.53 -19.72 -0.85
N VAL A 156 19.60 -19.74 -2.19
CA VAL A 156 19.09 -20.87 -2.99
C VAL A 156 19.80 -22.19 -2.65
N ARG A 157 21.11 -22.16 -2.40
CA ARG A 157 21.86 -23.36 -1.97
C ARG A 157 21.48 -23.81 -0.57
N ALA A 158 21.14 -22.88 0.32
CA ALA A 158 20.76 -23.17 1.70
C ALA A 158 19.34 -23.77 1.84
N PHE A 159 18.45 -23.50 0.89
CA PHE A 159 17.06 -23.94 0.95
C PHE A 159 16.62 -24.64 -0.35
N PRO A 160 16.28 -25.95 -0.30
CA PRO A 160 15.92 -26.72 -1.50
C PRO A 160 14.73 -26.16 -2.28
N GLN A 161 13.74 -25.59 -1.59
CA GLN A 161 12.57 -24.97 -2.21
C GLN A 161 12.69 -23.45 -2.17
N CYS A 162 13.62 -22.91 -2.96
CA CYS A 162 13.87 -21.48 -3.04
C CYS A 162 13.96 -21.03 -4.51
N LEU A 163 13.25 -19.94 -4.83
CA LEU A 163 13.24 -19.37 -6.17
C LEU A 163 13.64 -17.90 -6.13
N ILE A 164 14.53 -17.48 -7.02
CA ILE A 164 14.81 -16.06 -7.21
C ILE A 164 13.73 -15.48 -8.11
N VAL A 165 13.02 -14.47 -7.62
CA VAL A 165 11.98 -13.75 -8.36
C VAL A 165 12.34 -12.29 -8.52
N GLY A 166 11.78 -11.65 -9.54
CA GLY A 166 12.00 -10.22 -9.83
C GLY A 166 13.24 -9.97 -10.68
N LYS A 167 13.08 -9.22 -11.78
CA LYS A 167 14.19 -8.87 -12.69
C LYS A 167 14.98 -7.66 -12.19
N ARG A 168 14.28 -6.59 -11.79
CA ARG A 168 14.90 -5.32 -11.36
C ARG A 168 15.35 -5.34 -9.89
N PHE A 169 14.59 -6.04 -9.05
CA PHE A 169 14.84 -6.18 -7.62
C PHE A 169 14.76 -7.66 -7.28
N PRO A 170 15.81 -8.44 -7.57
CA PRO A 170 15.74 -9.86 -7.33
C PRO A 170 15.67 -10.14 -5.82
N ILE A 171 14.77 -11.05 -5.43
CA ILE A 171 14.64 -11.55 -4.07
C ILE A 171 14.41 -13.05 -4.11
N CYS A 172 14.70 -13.75 -3.03
CA CYS A 172 14.42 -15.16 -2.87
C CYS A 172 13.05 -15.37 -2.23
N HIS A 173 12.21 -16.18 -2.85
CA HIS A 173 11.02 -16.76 -2.24
C HIS A 173 11.39 -18.15 -1.71
N VAL A 174 11.50 -18.26 -0.38
CA VAL A 174 11.76 -19.54 0.30
C VAL A 174 10.44 -20.16 0.72
N HIS A 175 10.13 -21.33 0.19
CA HIS A 175 8.91 -22.07 0.51
C HIS A 175 9.14 -22.96 1.74
N ILE A 176 8.30 -22.78 2.75
CA ILE A 176 8.27 -23.61 3.96
C ILE A 176 6.83 -24.10 4.16
N GLY A 177 6.54 -25.30 3.64
CA GLY A 177 5.16 -25.78 3.50
C GLY A 177 4.40 -24.84 2.55
N ASP A 178 3.20 -24.42 2.94
CA ASP A 178 2.36 -23.53 2.15
C ASP A 178 2.68 -22.03 2.36
N THR A 179 3.70 -21.72 3.16
CA THR A 179 4.11 -20.33 3.44
C THR A 179 5.34 -19.94 2.64
N ILE A 180 5.29 -18.77 2.02
CA ILE A 180 6.43 -18.15 1.34
C ILE A 180 7.06 -17.13 2.30
N VAL A 181 8.38 -17.20 2.46
CA VAL A 181 9.18 -16.23 3.20
C VAL A 181 10.07 -15.49 2.21
N GLU A 182 9.95 -14.16 2.18
CA GLU A 182 10.78 -13.32 1.32
C GLU A 182 12.14 -13.07 1.97
N VAL A 183 13.20 -13.36 1.21
CA VAL A 183 14.60 -13.16 1.62
C VAL A 183 15.30 -12.30 0.59
N SER A 184 15.83 -11.17 1.04
CA SER A 184 16.65 -10.25 0.24
C SER A 184 18.12 -10.28 0.71
N SER A 185 19.03 -9.87 -0.17
CA SER A 185 20.46 -9.78 0.16
C SER A 185 20.92 -8.33 0.17
N PHE A 186 21.84 -8.00 1.08
CA PHE A 186 22.51 -6.70 1.06
C PHE A 186 23.22 -6.44 -0.28
N SER A 187 23.77 -7.47 -0.92
CA SER A 187 24.53 -7.38 -2.18
C SER A 187 23.67 -7.21 -3.43
N THR A 188 22.37 -7.53 -3.36
CA THR A 188 21.44 -7.33 -4.49
C THR A 188 21.17 -5.85 -4.79
N THR A 189 21.77 -4.97 -4.01
CA THR A 189 21.81 -3.54 -4.24
C THR A 189 22.65 -3.20 -5.48
N GLY A 190 22.06 -3.34 -6.66
CA GLY A 190 22.73 -3.12 -7.94
C GLY A 190 23.50 -1.78 -8.07
N PRO A 191 24.46 -1.69 -9.00
CA PRO A 191 25.45 -0.61 -9.11
C PRO A 191 24.88 0.78 -9.48
N LYS A 192 23.56 0.93 -9.66
CA LYS A 192 22.92 2.15 -10.18
C LYS A 192 22.23 3.04 -9.14
N PHE A 193 22.07 2.58 -7.89
CA PHE A 193 21.67 3.45 -6.78
C PHE A 193 22.92 3.90 -6.03
N ARG A 194 23.70 4.77 -6.67
CA ARG A 194 24.44 5.77 -5.91
C ARG A 194 23.35 6.65 -5.31
N VAL A 195 23.07 6.46 -4.03
CA VAL A 195 22.58 7.60 -3.25
C VAL A 195 23.74 8.57 -3.39
N ASP A 196 23.62 9.57 -4.26
CA ASP A 196 24.61 10.63 -4.27
C ASP A 196 24.63 11.14 -2.82
N LEU A 197 25.77 10.97 -2.15
CA LEU A 197 26.00 11.52 -0.82
C LEU A 197 25.91 13.07 -0.83
N SER A 198 25.55 13.67 -1.97
CA SER A 198 25.21 15.09 -2.16
C SER A 198 24.09 15.59 -1.26
N ASN A 199 23.30 14.71 -0.63
CA ASN A 199 22.25 15.12 0.31
C ASN A 199 22.76 15.35 1.75
N GLY A 200 24.08 15.32 1.98
CA GLY A 200 24.67 15.65 3.29
C GLY A 200 24.44 14.61 4.38
N ILE A 201 23.96 13.40 4.03
CA ILE A 201 23.78 12.30 4.98
C ILE A 201 25.05 11.44 4.93
N SER A 202 26.02 11.78 5.77
CA SER A 202 27.23 10.99 5.97
C SER A 202 27.03 10.02 7.14
N PRO A 203 27.62 8.81 7.09
CA PRO A 203 27.67 7.96 8.26
C PRO A 203 28.47 8.64 9.39
N PRO A 204 28.13 8.39 10.68
CA PRO A 204 28.94 8.83 11.81
C PRO A 204 30.39 8.35 11.70
N ILE A 205 31.31 9.10 12.31
CA ILE A 205 32.76 8.82 12.27
C ILE A 205 33.11 7.45 12.86
N ASP A 206 32.32 6.96 13.81
CA ASP A 206 32.52 5.69 14.52
C ASP A 206 31.67 4.53 13.93
N CYS A 207 31.50 4.49 12.60
CA CYS A 207 30.71 3.44 11.95
C CYS A 207 31.56 2.20 11.62
N ASP A 208 31.11 1.03 12.07
CA ASP A 208 31.64 -0.24 11.55
C ASP A 208 31.11 -0.54 10.14
N GLU A 209 31.81 -1.42 9.40
CA GLU A 209 31.43 -1.79 8.02
C GLU A 209 30.00 -2.35 7.95
N LYS A 210 29.57 -3.06 9.00
CA LYS A 210 28.26 -3.71 9.05
C LYS A 210 27.13 -2.70 9.24
N ASP A 211 27.33 -1.72 10.10
CA ASP A 211 26.44 -0.60 10.34
C ASP A 211 26.35 0.25 9.08
N TYR A 212 27.45 0.45 8.35
CA TYR A 212 27.42 1.11 7.05
C TYR A 212 26.54 0.35 6.03
N VAL A 213 26.68 -0.97 5.92
CA VAL A 213 25.86 -1.80 5.02
C VAL A 213 24.38 -1.76 5.41
N ARG A 214 24.06 -1.87 6.70
CA ARG A 214 22.68 -1.78 7.22
C ARG A 214 22.08 -0.40 6.96
N TRP A 215 22.79 0.68 7.28
CA TRP A 215 22.37 2.05 7.03
C TRP A 215 22.12 2.31 5.54
N LYS A 216 23.02 1.86 4.66
CA LYS A 216 22.87 1.97 3.20
C LYS A 216 21.62 1.24 2.69
N ASN A 217 21.24 0.11 3.31
CA ASN A 217 19.98 -0.55 3.01
C ASN A 217 18.78 0.30 3.45
N CYS A 218 18.82 0.86 4.66
CA CYS A 218 17.74 1.71 5.18
C CYS A 218 17.48 2.94 4.31
N LEU A 219 18.53 3.58 3.77
CA LEU A 219 18.41 4.75 2.89
C LEU A 219 17.61 4.51 1.60
N ARG A 220 17.53 3.27 1.13
CA ARG A 220 16.81 2.92 -0.11
C ARG A 220 15.32 2.68 0.12
N ARG A 221 14.90 2.65 1.38
CA ARG A 221 13.51 2.40 1.77
C ARG A 221 12.68 3.65 1.59
N ASP A 222 11.37 3.42 1.47
CA ASP A 222 10.40 4.46 1.20
C ASP A 222 10.20 5.38 2.41
N LEU A 223 9.89 4.79 3.57
CA LEU A 223 9.47 5.48 4.78
C LEU A 223 10.37 5.15 5.96
N THR A 224 10.58 6.13 6.83
CA THR A 224 11.46 6.03 8.02
C THR A 224 11.00 4.92 8.96
N ILE A 225 9.69 4.80 9.18
CA ILE A 225 9.09 3.76 10.02
C ILE A 225 9.26 2.34 9.44
N ASN A 226 9.54 2.22 8.13
CA ASN A 226 9.87 0.95 7.48
C ASN A 226 11.39 0.72 7.39
N GLY A 227 12.18 1.70 7.83
CA GLY A 227 13.65 1.67 7.86
C GLY A 227 14.25 1.00 9.10
N LEU A 228 13.42 0.36 9.92
CA LEU A 228 13.87 -0.34 11.12
C LEU A 228 14.34 -1.77 10.78
N MET A 229 15.41 -2.21 11.44
CA MET A 229 15.97 -3.56 11.29
C MET A 229 16.06 -4.24 12.64
N PHE A 230 15.62 -5.49 12.73
CA PHE A 230 15.63 -6.26 13.96
C PHE A 230 16.50 -7.51 13.82
N ASP A 231 17.48 -7.66 14.70
CA ASP A 231 18.27 -8.88 14.86
C ASP A 231 17.66 -9.74 15.98
N PRO A 232 16.99 -10.86 15.66
CA PRO A 232 16.34 -11.71 16.67
C PRO A 232 17.34 -12.49 17.54
N TYR A 233 18.60 -12.63 17.11
CA TYR A 233 19.63 -13.36 17.86
C TYR A 233 20.34 -12.45 18.84
N LYS A 234 20.72 -11.25 18.41
CA LYS A 234 21.29 -10.21 19.30
C LYS A 234 20.23 -9.50 20.14
N ARG A 235 18.95 -9.64 19.78
CA ARG A 235 17.82 -8.96 20.43
C ARG A 235 17.90 -7.44 20.34
N ILE A 236 18.45 -6.92 19.25
CA ILE A 236 18.69 -5.49 18.99
C ILE A 236 17.85 -5.01 17.81
N VAL A 237 17.22 -3.85 17.96
CA VAL A 237 16.62 -3.09 16.85
C VAL A 237 17.53 -1.92 16.49
N TYR A 238 17.90 -1.86 15.22
CA TYR A 238 18.70 -0.79 14.65
C TYR A 238 17.79 0.27 14.03
N ASP A 239 17.95 1.51 14.45
CA ASP A 239 17.29 2.69 13.89
C ASP A 239 18.33 3.70 13.41
N TYR A 240 18.50 3.74 12.10
CA TYR A 240 19.46 4.59 11.41
C TYR A 240 18.84 5.85 10.81
N VAL A 241 17.50 5.94 10.78
CA VAL A 241 16.76 6.94 10.00
C VAL A 241 15.74 7.71 10.84
N GLY A 242 15.64 7.41 12.15
CA GLY A 242 14.68 8.03 13.08
C GLY A 242 13.28 7.44 12.98
N GLY A 243 13.16 6.17 12.59
CA GLY A 243 11.87 5.50 12.43
C GLY A 243 11.10 5.36 13.74
N LEU A 244 11.79 5.14 14.87
CA LEU A 244 11.14 5.01 16.18
C LEU A 244 10.56 6.33 16.69
N GLU A 245 11.24 7.45 16.40
CA GLU A 245 10.72 8.77 16.74
C GLU A 245 9.46 9.11 15.93
N ASP A 246 9.47 8.78 14.64
CA ASP A 246 8.29 8.95 13.78
C ASP A 246 7.13 8.03 14.19
N ILE A 247 7.40 6.80 14.64
CA ILE A 247 6.38 5.92 15.24
C ILE A 247 5.80 6.56 16.50
N LYS A 248 6.64 7.04 17.43
CA LYS A 248 6.19 7.70 18.67
C LYS A 248 5.35 8.95 18.39
N LYS A 249 5.71 9.73 17.37
CA LYS A 249 5.00 10.94 16.95
C LYS A 249 3.81 10.66 16.01
N ALA A 250 3.54 9.40 15.68
CA ALA A 250 2.54 8.98 14.69
C ALA A 250 2.66 9.73 13.35
N LYS A 251 3.90 9.82 12.83
CA LYS A 251 4.23 10.54 11.59
C LYS A 251 4.66 9.60 10.47
N VAL A 252 4.21 9.91 9.26
CA VAL A 252 4.73 9.32 8.01
C VAL A 252 5.71 10.31 7.38
N ARG A 253 6.96 9.88 7.27
CA ARG A 253 8.07 10.62 6.67
C ARG A 253 8.86 9.71 5.74
N THR A 254 9.32 10.24 4.61
CA THR A 254 10.21 9.52 3.69
C THR A 254 11.63 9.46 4.26
N VAL A 255 12.40 8.42 3.92
CA VAL A 255 13.78 8.28 4.43
C VAL A 255 14.69 9.39 3.88
N ILE A 256 14.63 9.59 2.58
CA ILE A 256 15.26 10.71 1.86
C ILE A 256 14.21 11.83 1.63
N PRO A 257 14.63 13.05 1.23
CA PRO A 257 13.70 14.13 0.93
C PRO A 257 12.56 13.69 0.01
N ALA A 258 11.33 14.11 0.33
CA ALA A 258 10.12 13.60 -0.31
C ALA A 258 10.06 13.95 -1.81
N SER A 259 10.65 15.07 -2.20
CA SER A 259 10.85 15.45 -3.61
C SER A 259 11.57 14.36 -4.40
N THR A 260 12.78 13.99 -3.95
CA THR A 260 13.62 12.98 -4.60
C THR A 260 12.97 11.60 -4.52
N SER A 261 12.48 11.22 -3.34
CA SER A 261 11.88 9.89 -3.12
C SER A 261 10.72 9.59 -4.06
N PHE A 262 9.81 10.56 -4.26
CA PHE A 262 8.65 10.39 -5.12
C PHE A 262 8.94 10.56 -6.61
N GLN A 263 10.01 11.28 -6.96
CA GLN A 263 10.50 11.35 -8.34
C GLN A 263 11.15 10.04 -8.77
N GLU A 264 11.90 9.38 -7.88
CA GLU A 264 12.50 8.06 -8.12
C GLU A 264 11.44 6.97 -8.34
N ASP A 265 10.46 6.90 -7.44
CA ASP A 265 9.34 5.96 -7.56
C ASP A 265 8.05 6.60 -7.03
N CYS A 266 7.21 7.06 -7.95
CA CYS A 266 5.93 7.68 -7.62
C CYS A 266 4.93 6.72 -6.97
N ALA A 267 5.11 5.39 -7.05
CA ALA A 267 4.30 4.44 -6.28
C ALA A 267 4.49 4.61 -4.76
N ARG A 268 5.60 5.22 -4.32
CA ARG A 268 5.83 5.59 -2.91
C ARG A 268 4.80 6.59 -2.38
N ILE A 269 4.15 7.38 -3.23
CA ILE A 269 3.03 8.25 -2.83
C ILE A 269 1.86 7.40 -2.35
N LEU A 270 1.44 6.41 -3.15
CA LEU A 270 0.34 5.51 -2.79
C LEU A 270 0.70 4.67 -1.55
N ARG A 271 1.94 4.20 -1.45
CA ARG A 271 2.43 3.50 -0.25
C ARG A 271 2.36 4.39 0.99
N ALA A 272 2.75 5.66 0.89
CA ALA A 272 2.64 6.61 1.99
C ALA A 272 1.18 6.84 2.42
N VAL A 273 0.25 6.99 1.46
CA VAL A 273 -1.20 7.07 1.70
C VAL A 273 -1.71 5.84 2.43
N ARG A 274 -1.39 4.65 1.92
CA ARG A 274 -1.80 3.38 2.51
C ARG A 274 -1.31 3.24 3.94
N ILE A 275 -0.02 3.51 4.18
CA ILE A 275 0.57 3.38 5.51
C ILE A 275 -0.03 4.40 6.49
N ALA A 276 -0.24 5.64 6.05
CA ALA A 276 -0.90 6.66 6.86
C ALA A 276 -2.33 6.26 7.24
N ALA A 277 -3.11 5.75 6.27
CA ALA A 277 -4.47 5.27 6.51
C ALA A 277 -4.51 4.11 7.49
N ARG A 278 -3.75 3.04 7.22
CA ARG A 278 -3.75 1.81 8.03
C ARG A 278 -3.28 2.04 9.46
N LEU A 279 -2.34 2.96 9.67
CA LEU A 279 -1.80 3.25 11.00
C LEU A 279 -2.50 4.41 11.71
N GLY A 280 -3.29 5.22 11.00
CA GLY A 280 -3.84 6.48 11.51
C GLY A 280 -2.78 7.57 11.71
N PHE A 281 -1.66 7.48 10.98
CA PHE A 281 -0.55 8.41 11.11
C PHE A 281 -0.74 9.66 10.24
N ARG A 282 -0.12 10.77 10.63
CA ARG A 282 -0.16 12.03 9.88
C ARG A 282 1.11 12.20 9.06
N PHE A 283 1.00 12.80 7.88
CA PHE A 283 2.20 13.18 7.11
C PHE A 283 2.94 14.34 7.77
N THR A 284 4.27 14.37 7.61
CA THR A 284 5.04 15.61 7.83
C THR A 284 4.63 16.68 6.83
N ARG A 285 4.95 17.95 7.12
CA ARG A 285 4.64 19.08 6.23
C ARG A 285 5.26 18.89 4.84
N GLU A 286 6.52 18.47 4.80
CA GLU A 286 7.26 18.19 3.57
C GLU A 286 6.61 17.05 2.77
N THR A 287 6.38 15.90 3.40
CA THR A 287 5.76 14.74 2.72
C THR A 287 4.38 15.09 2.19
N ALA A 288 3.54 15.79 2.97
CA ALA A 288 2.22 16.24 2.53
C ALA A 288 2.29 17.20 1.32
N HIS A 289 3.27 18.12 1.32
CA HIS A 289 3.47 19.07 0.23
C HIS A 289 3.78 18.34 -1.08
N PHE A 290 4.74 17.40 -1.05
CA PHE A 290 5.14 16.68 -2.26
C PHE A 290 4.13 15.62 -2.72
N ILE A 291 3.34 15.02 -1.81
CA ILE A 291 2.20 14.18 -2.21
C ILE A 291 1.23 14.97 -3.11
N LYS A 292 0.90 16.21 -2.73
CA LYS A 292 -0.01 17.05 -3.53
C LYS A 292 0.63 17.46 -4.85
N ASN A 293 1.85 17.99 -4.81
CA ASN A 293 2.50 18.56 -6.00
C ASN A 293 2.85 17.50 -7.04
N LEU A 294 3.23 16.29 -6.61
CA LEU A 294 3.61 15.19 -7.50
C LEU A 294 2.46 14.21 -7.76
N SER A 295 1.24 14.50 -7.33
CA SER A 295 0.05 13.66 -7.54
C SER A 295 -0.12 13.21 -9.00
N ARG A 296 0.04 14.13 -9.96
CA ARG A 296 -0.08 13.83 -11.40
C ARG A 296 0.97 12.85 -11.92
N SER A 297 2.10 12.70 -11.22
CA SER A 297 3.12 11.72 -11.62
C SER A 297 2.62 10.28 -11.54
N LEU A 298 1.56 10.02 -10.77
CA LEU A 298 0.90 8.71 -10.68
C LEU A 298 0.33 8.23 -12.02
N LEU A 299 -0.01 9.14 -12.94
CA LEU A 299 -0.50 8.79 -14.28
C LEU A 299 0.57 8.08 -15.13
N ARG A 300 1.84 8.12 -14.71
CA ARG A 300 2.95 7.40 -15.36
C ARG A 300 3.14 5.98 -14.83
N LEU A 301 2.46 5.60 -13.75
CA LEU A 301 2.56 4.25 -13.19
C LEU A 301 1.79 3.27 -14.06
N ASP A 302 2.31 2.04 -14.13
CA ASP A 302 1.55 0.95 -14.72
C ASP A 302 0.29 0.64 -13.89
N ASN A 303 -0.77 0.22 -14.57
CA ASN A 303 -2.05 -0.08 -13.93
C ASN A 303 -1.91 -1.20 -12.89
N GLN A 304 -0.98 -2.14 -13.06
CA GLN A 304 -0.79 -3.24 -12.11
C GLN A 304 -0.29 -2.73 -10.75
N ARG A 305 0.64 -1.78 -10.73
CA ARG A 305 1.15 -1.13 -9.52
C ARG A 305 0.08 -0.29 -8.83
N ILE A 306 -0.71 0.45 -9.60
CA ILE A 306 -1.85 1.21 -9.07
C ILE A 306 -2.84 0.24 -8.40
N MET A 307 -3.26 -0.79 -9.13
CA MET A 307 -4.20 -1.81 -8.62
C MET A 307 -3.66 -2.51 -7.38
N MET A 308 -2.36 -2.84 -7.34
CA MET A 308 -1.76 -3.46 -6.16
C MET A 308 -1.88 -2.58 -4.92
N GLU A 309 -1.57 -1.28 -5.01
CA GLU A 309 -1.70 -0.37 -3.86
C GLU A 309 -3.16 -0.11 -3.49
N MET A 310 -4.06 -0.02 -4.47
CA MET A 310 -5.50 0.08 -4.22
C MET A 310 -6.03 -1.17 -3.50
N ASN A 311 -5.58 -2.36 -3.91
CA ASN A 311 -5.90 -3.61 -3.23
C ASN A 311 -5.49 -3.58 -1.77
N TYR A 312 -4.28 -3.09 -1.48
CA TYR A 312 -3.83 -3.02 -0.11
C TYR A 312 -4.57 -1.96 0.73
N MET A 313 -5.05 -0.88 0.12
CA MET A 313 -5.85 0.14 0.82
C MET A 313 -7.23 -0.39 1.19
N LEU A 314 -7.89 -1.10 0.27
CA LEU A 314 -9.30 -1.45 0.36
C LEU A 314 -9.56 -2.82 1.01
N ALA A 315 -8.62 -3.77 0.90
CA ALA A 315 -8.84 -5.13 1.38
C ALA A 315 -8.43 -5.40 2.84
N TYR A 316 -7.74 -4.46 3.50
CA TYR A 316 -7.01 -4.70 4.75
C TYR A 316 -7.54 -3.91 5.96
N GLY A 317 -8.81 -3.51 5.93
CA GLY A 317 -9.46 -2.84 7.07
C GLY A 317 -9.08 -1.37 7.23
N SER A 318 -8.74 -0.69 6.14
CA SER A 318 -8.40 0.74 6.12
C SER A 318 -8.96 1.47 4.91
N ALA A 319 -10.01 0.93 4.30
CA ALA A 319 -10.58 1.42 3.05
C ALA A 319 -11.14 2.84 3.21
N GLU A 320 -11.94 3.07 4.25
CA GLU A 320 -12.57 4.35 4.52
C GLU A 320 -11.51 5.45 4.75
N ALA A 321 -10.54 5.16 5.60
CA ALA A 321 -9.43 6.06 5.91
C ALA A 321 -8.60 6.36 4.66
N SER A 322 -8.35 5.34 3.82
CA SER A 322 -7.62 5.48 2.57
C SER A 322 -8.34 6.41 1.60
N LEU A 323 -9.65 6.23 1.40
CA LEU A 323 -10.47 7.09 0.53
C LEU A 323 -10.47 8.53 1.01
N ARG A 324 -10.55 8.78 2.32
CA ARG A 324 -10.45 10.15 2.86
C ARG A 324 -9.10 10.80 2.57
N ILE A 325 -8.00 10.07 2.71
CA ILE A 325 -6.67 10.61 2.41
C ILE A 325 -6.52 10.86 0.91
N LEU A 326 -6.94 9.92 0.06
CA LEU A 326 -6.95 10.10 -1.40
C LEU A 326 -7.76 11.34 -1.79
N TRP A 327 -8.95 11.51 -1.21
CA TRP A 327 -9.80 12.67 -1.43
C TRP A 327 -9.11 13.96 -0.97
N LYS A 328 -8.55 13.97 0.25
CA LYS A 328 -7.88 15.15 0.82
C LYS A 328 -6.75 15.69 -0.07
N PHE A 329 -6.01 14.81 -0.74
CA PHE A 329 -4.85 15.17 -1.56
C PHE A 329 -5.15 15.30 -3.05
N GLY A 330 -6.39 15.12 -3.50
CA GLY A 330 -6.71 15.19 -4.94
C GLY A 330 -6.31 13.96 -5.73
N LEU A 331 -6.02 12.85 -5.05
CA LEU A 331 -5.62 11.60 -5.68
C LEU A 331 -6.83 10.76 -6.10
N LEU A 332 -7.97 10.93 -5.43
CA LEU A 332 -9.18 10.18 -5.75
C LEU A 332 -9.67 10.47 -7.17
N GLU A 333 -9.57 11.70 -7.66
CA GLU A 333 -9.90 12.06 -9.04
C GLU A 333 -9.11 11.29 -10.08
N LEU A 334 -7.83 11.05 -9.77
CA LEU A 334 -6.90 10.42 -10.71
C LEU A 334 -7.12 8.91 -10.77
N LEU A 335 -7.47 8.30 -9.64
CA LEU A 335 -7.52 6.84 -9.48
C LEU A 335 -8.95 6.28 -9.57
N LEU A 336 -9.94 7.02 -9.05
CA LEU A 336 -11.33 6.60 -8.88
C LEU A 336 -12.28 7.77 -9.27
N PRO A 337 -12.32 8.17 -10.55
CA PRO A 337 -13.00 9.38 -10.99
C PRO A 337 -14.51 9.37 -10.72
N PHE A 338 -15.17 8.20 -10.81
CA PHE A 338 -16.60 8.08 -10.51
C PHE A 338 -16.91 8.33 -9.03
N GLN A 339 -16.08 7.79 -8.14
CA GLN A 339 -16.20 7.99 -6.69
C GLN A 339 -15.89 9.45 -6.31
N ALA A 340 -14.90 10.06 -6.97
CA ALA A 340 -14.62 11.48 -6.82
C ALA A 340 -15.80 12.36 -7.27
N ALA A 341 -16.42 12.05 -8.42
CA ALA A 341 -17.61 12.76 -8.90
C ALA A 341 -18.80 12.62 -7.94
N TYR A 342 -18.99 11.44 -7.34
CA TYR A 342 -19.99 11.23 -6.29
C TYR A 342 -19.74 12.17 -5.09
N PHE A 343 -18.49 12.32 -4.63
CA PHE A 343 -18.15 13.23 -3.53
C PHE A 343 -18.45 14.69 -3.89
N VAL A 344 -18.10 15.12 -5.10
CA VAL A 344 -18.39 16.48 -5.57
C VAL A 344 -19.90 16.74 -5.62
N ARG A 345 -20.67 15.81 -6.18
CA ARG A 345 -22.14 15.94 -6.30
C ARG A 345 -22.82 16.09 -4.94
N ASP A 346 -22.33 15.39 -3.92
CA ASP A 346 -22.83 15.45 -2.54
C ASP A 346 -22.33 16.68 -1.76
N GLY A 347 -21.57 17.59 -2.42
CA GLY A 347 -20.96 18.75 -1.75
C GLY A 347 -19.91 18.37 -0.70
N PHE A 348 -19.29 17.20 -0.84
CA PHE A 348 -18.34 16.66 0.13
C PHE A 348 -16.97 17.32 -0.02
N LYS A 349 -16.63 18.25 0.87
CA LYS A 349 -15.37 19.02 0.79
C LYS A 349 -14.14 18.14 1.10
N ARG A 350 -12.96 18.55 0.62
CA ARG A 350 -11.67 17.83 0.77
C ARG A 350 -11.28 17.47 2.21
N ARG A 351 -11.65 18.33 3.15
CA ARG A 351 -11.33 18.19 4.59
C ARG A 351 -12.56 17.82 5.42
N ASP A 352 -13.62 17.38 4.75
CA ASP A 352 -14.87 17.06 5.42
C ASP A 352 -14.69 15.85 6.33
N LYS A 353 -15.25 15.97 7.54
CA LYS A 353 -15.27 14.91 8.56
C LYS A 353 -16.60 14.16 8.57
N ARG A 354 -17.62 14.67 7.87
CA ARG A 354 -18.90 13.98 7.69
C ARG A 354 -18.68 12.63 7.00
N SER A 355 -19.68 11.76 7.12
CA SER A 355 -19.72 10.51 6.36
C SER A 355 -20.72 10.63 5.20
N ASN A 356 -20.56 9.79 4.20
CA ASN A 356 -21.53 9.56 3.12
C ASN A 356 -21.75 8.05 2.96
N MET A 357 -22.66 7.65 2.09
CA MET A 357 -23.02 6.24 1.94
C MET A 357 -21.80 5.36 1.58
N LEU A 358 -20.92 5.84 0.70
CA LEU A 358 -19.71 5.12 0.31
C LEU A 358 -18.74 4.94 1.49
N LEU A 359 -18.49 6.01 2.26
CA LEU A 359 -17.62 5.96 3.43
C LEU A 359 -18.23 5.08 4.55
N CYS A 360 -19.54 5.12 4.74
CA CYS A 360 -20.23 4.23 5.68
C CYS A 360 -20.11 2.75 5.29
N LEU A 361 -20.23 2.44 3.99
CA LEU A 361 -20.02 1.09 3.47
C LEU A 361 -18.62 0.58 3.82
N PHE A 362 -17.59 1.33 3.45
CA PHE A 362 -16.20 0.95 3.73
C PHE A 362 -15.89 0.93 5.22
N SER A 363 -16.42 1.86 6.02
CA SER A 363 -16.26 1.84 7.47
C SER A 363 -16.83 0.58 8.12
N ASN A 364 -17.96 0.07 7.60
CA ASN A 364 -18.55 -1.18 8.09
C ASN A 364 -17.78 -2.40 7.61
N LEU A 365 -17.32 -2.42 6.36
CA LEU A 365 -16.44 -3.48 5.86
C LEU A 365 -15.13 -3.54 6.66
N ASP A 366 -14.53 -2.39 6.95
CA ASP A 366 -13.25 -2.30 7.66
C ASP A 366 -13.28 -2.94 9.05
N LYS A 367 -14.46 -3.02 9.70
CA LYS A 367 -14.62 -3.71 11.01
C LYS A 367 -14.46 -5.23 10.92
N HIS A 368 -14.62 -5.80 9.72
CA HIS A 368 -14.57 -7.24 9.48
C HIS A 368 -13.26 -7.69 8.80
N LEU A 369 -12.43 -6.74 8.36
CA LEU A 369 -11.20 -7.00 7.63
C LEU A 369 -9.99 -6.67 8.50
N ALA A 370 -8.93 -7.44 8.31
CA ALA A 370 -7.66 -7.26 9.02
C ALA A 370 -6.49 -7.76 8.16
N PRO A 371 -5.23 -7.47 8.52
CA PRO A 371 -4.08 -7.98 7.77
C PRO A 371 -4.01 -9.50 7.63
N ASP A 372 -4.48 -10.22 8.64
CA ASP A 372 -4.61 -11.67 8.69
C ASP A 372 -5.96 -12.19 8.16
N ARG A 373 -6.89 -11.28 7.84
CA ARG A 373 -8.21 -11.57 7.26
C ARG A 373 -8.57 -10.54 6.18
N PRO A 374 -7.85 -10.51 5.05
CA PRO A 374 -8.16 -9.58 3.97
C PRO A 374 -9.41 -10.01 3.21
N CYS A 375 -10.09 -9.05 2.58
CA CYS A 375 -11.15 -9.37 1.63
C CYS A 375 -10.55 -9.80 0.28
N HIS A 376 -11.28 -10.61 -0.49
CA HIS A 376 -10.88 -10.92 -1.86
C HIS A 376 -10.94 -9.65 -2.72
N ASN A 377 -9.98 -9.47 -3.63
CA ASN A 377 -9.88 -8.26 -4.47
C ASN A 377 -11.08 -8.06 -5.41
N SER A 378 -11.87 -9.12 -5.68
CA SER A 378 -13.09 -9.03 -6.47
C SER A 378 -14.26 -8.32 -5.76
N LEU A 379 -14.10 -7.92 -4.50
CA LEU A 379 -15.18 -7.34 -3.70
C LEU A 379 -15.34 -5.83 -3.84
N TRP A 380 -14.41 -5.12 -4.47
CA TRP A 380 -14.43 -3.66 -4.57
C TRP A 380 -13.96 -3.15 -5.93
#